data_AF-A0A1W0A223-F1
#
_entry.id   AF-A0A1W0A223-F1
#
_cell.length_a   1.000
_cell.length_b   1.000
_cell.length_c   1.000
_cell.angle_alpha   90.00
_cell.angle_beta   90.00
_cell.angle_gamma   90.00
#
_symmetry.space_group_name_H-M   'P 1'
#
loop_
_entity.id
_entity.type
_entity.pdbx_description
1 polymer ?
#
loop_
_entity_poly.entity_id
_entity_poly.type
_entity_poly.pdbx_seq_one_letter_code
_entity_poly.pdbx_strand_id
1 'polypeptide(L)'
;MGDITLRRLEPRDIPQLQALHEDWFPIRYNDAFYQNAGEGIWETGEPLFTQVAVEFQTDVLIGAVTAQIQSSDQADEKQLVKDGSLMYILTLGARHDYRRRGIASALLETCIQEANASPHCGALYLHVKADNFSAIRFYEKNGFQRLRFLQDYYLIHGQNHHAYLYIRYINGGSAPVKWIDLFTRPLSAIVSFFSRFFHGHDIDDKACSITTNFIIMFVLDDQEIEEAENERLKKKLQAKNKLTPEEEAIQQQQALINEKNKYWAPILLLYPLGPVCVALTTVVFGGVITNAASTTCNAHLGTFLQGAVGLSYILILFYAYCWIGPWPIRKLKMLKFFYSFYGVICIGWWGVFGTAEAMAATASGFNSCLSTSPMLYVFSQYQITIFWLLFVFFLCFAFKEMYIYYKATDQVRKADSAKKQAKKEAIEKEETLKKAAKEEAERIEQEKQAAIQREKEERDKLYAKIDNDDEDDKVHDENGHDENEDDDNGEDDEEDGSEEDEENDQENDENNENDDNAQPEQNQEK
;
A
#
# COMPACT_ATOMS: atom_id res chain seq x y z
N MET A 1 18.74 -35.24 17.39
CA MET A 1 18.29 -35.61 16.04
C MET A 1 18.99 -36.91 15.67
N GLY A 2 18.51 -38.05 16.20
CA GLY A 2 19.14 -39.36 15.93
C GLY A 2 18.64 -39.97 14.62
N ASP A 3 17.31 -39.96 14.45
CA ASP A 3 16.61 -40.63 13.36
C ASP A 3 16.13 -39.68 12.26
N ILE A 4 16.84 -38.58 12.01
CA ILE A 4 16.46 -37.60 10.97
C ILE A 4 17.63 -37.39 10.01
N THR A 5 17.38 -37.59 8.72
CA THR A 5 18.36 -37.38 7.64
C THR A 5 17.85 -36.29 6.70
N LEU A 6 18.77 -35.46 6.22
CA LEU A 6 18.52 -34.49 5.15
C LEU A 6 19.04 -35.07 3.83
N ARG A 7 18.19 -35.15 2.80
CA ARG A 7 18.57 -35.58 1.45
C ARG A 7 17.90 -34.71 0.38
N ARG A 8 18.39 -34.76 -0.86
CA ARG A 8 17.69 -34.15 -2.00
C ARG A 8 16.32 -34.82 -2.18
N LEU A 9 15.35 -34.05 -2.67
CA LEU A 9 14.07 -34.59 -3.13
C LEU A 9 14.29 -35.53 -4.33
N GLU A 10 13.61 -36.67 -4.35
CA GLU A 10 13.64 -37.64 -5.43
C GLU A 10 12.24 -37.81 -6.05
N PRO A 11 12.10 -38.24 -7.32
CA PRO A 11 10.80 -38.42 -7.96
C PRO A 11 9.84 -39.37 -7.21
N ARG A 12 10.35 -40.31 -6.41
CA ARG A 12 9.52 -41.21 -5.58
C ARG A 12 8.81 -40.49 -4.42
N ASP A 13 9.32 -39.35 -3.99
CA ASP A 13 8.80 -38.60 -2.83
C ASP A 13 7.59 -37.74 -3.19
N ILE A 14 7.39 -37.46 -4.49
CA ILE A 14 6.46 -36.43 -4.97
C ILE A 14 5.01 -36.60 -4.48
N PRO A 15 4.40 -37.80 -4.47
CA PRO A 15 3.05 -37.96 -3.92
C PRO A 15 2.96 -37.61 -2.41
N GLN A 16 4.04 -37.86 -1.66
CA GLN A 16 4.10 -37.51 -0.24
C GLN A 16 4.41 -36.02 -0.03
N LEU A 17 5.24 -35.41 -0.88
CA LEU A 17 5.47 -33.97 -0.86
C LEU A 17 4.19 -33.18 -1.18
N GLN A 18 3.41 -33.61 -2.19
CA GLN A 18 2.15 -32.97 -2.58
C GLN A 18 1.12 -33.04 -1.44
N ALA A 19 0.93 -34.22 -0.84
CA ALA A 19 0.06 -34.38 0.33
C ALA A 19 0.49 -33.51 1.53
N LEU A 20 1.80 -33.39 1.78
CA LEU A 20 2.33 -32.54 2.85
C LEU A 20 2.22 -31.04 2.54
N HIS A 21 2.39 -30.63 1.28
CA HIS A 21 2.17 -29.24 0.87
C HIS A 21 0.69 -28.83 1.02
N GLU A 22 -0.26 -29.72 0.73
CA GLU A 22 -1.70 -29.45 0.94
C GLU A 22 -2.11 -29.38 2.43
N ASP A 23 -1.40 -30.06 3.33
CA ASP A 23 -1.52 -29.89 4.80
C ASP A 23 -0.87 -28.58 5.31
N TRP A 24 0.27 -28.18 4.72
CA TRP A 24 1.06 -27.06 5.24
C TRP A 24 0.68 -25.70 4.68
N PHE A 25 0.18 -25.65 3.44
CA PHE A 25 -0.04 -24.41 2.69
C PHE A 25 -1.48 -24.32 2.16
N PRO A 26 -2.18 -23.20 2.40
CA PRO A 26 -3.53 -22.98 1.88
C PRO A 26 -3.55 -22.61 0.38
N ILE A 27 -2.47 -22.87 -0.35
CA ILE A 27 -2.24 -22.52 -1.75
C ILE A 27 -1.83 -23.80 -2.47
N ARG A 28 -2.60 -24.21 -3.47
CA ARG A 28 -2.31 -25.38 -4.31
C ARG A 28 -1.30 -25.00 -5.40
N TYR A 29 -0.17 -25.70 -5.42
CA TYR A 29 0.75 -25.69 -6.56
C TYR A 29 0.22 -26.64 -7.65
N ASN A 30 0.61 -26.39 -8.91
CA ASN A 30 0.20 -27.21 -10.05
C ASN A 30 1.03 -28.52 -10.13
N ASP A 31 0.56 -29.52 -10.87
CA ASP A 31 1.27 -30.81 -10.97
C ASP A 31 2.63 -30.72 -11.70
N ALA A 32 2.82 -29.73 -12.58
CA ALA A 32 4.09 -29.51 -13.27
C ALA A 32 5.18 -29.01 -12.32
N PHE A 33 4.86 -28.14 -11.36
CA PHE A 33 5.75 -27.75 -10.26
C PHE A 33 6.25 -28.98 -9.50
N TYR A 34 5.36 -29.92 -9.17
CA TYR A 34 5.71 -31.14 -8.44
C TYR A 34 6.59 -32.08 -9.26
N GLN A 35 6.29 -32.27 -10.54
CA GLN A 35 7.09 -33.09 -11.46
C GLN A 35 8.50 -32.48 -11.65
N ASN A 36 8.57 -31.20 -12.00
CA ASN A 36 9.83 -30.47 -12.19
C ASN A 36 10.68 -30.45 -10.90
N ALA A 37 10.06 -30.29 -9.72
CA ALA A 37 10.76 -30.33 -8.43
C ALA A 37 11.40 -31.70 -8.14
N GLY A 38 10.75 -32.80 -8.56
CA GLY A 38 11.32 -34.15 -8.46
C GLY A 38 12.58 -34.35 -9.31
N GLU A 39 12.67 -33.66 -10.45
CA GLU A 39 13.88 -33.60 -11.28
C GLU A 39 14.89 -32.55 -10.77
N GLY A 40 14.49 -31.64 -9.86
CA GLY A 40 15.28 -30.50 -9.37
C GLY A 40 15.41 -29.38 -10.41
N ILE A 41 14.34 -29.15 -11.17
CA ILE A 41 14.24 -28.17 -12.25
C ILE A 41 13.09 -27.20 -11.91
N TRP A 42 13.19 -25.95 -12.34
CA TRP A 42 12.15 -24.93 -12.23
C TRP A 42 11.29 -24.84 -13.50
N GLU A 43 10.12 -24.20 -13.44
CA GLU A 43 9.22 -24.03 -14.59
C GLU A 43 9.88 -23.37 -15.84
N THR A 44 11.00 -22.66 -15.66
CA THR A 44 11.79 -22.06 -16.76
C THR A 44 12.97 -22.91 -17.26
N GLY A 45 13.16 -24.13 -16.73
CA GLY A 45 14.31 -25.00 -17.03
C GLY A 45 15.57 -24.71 -16.20
N GLU A 46 15.57 -23.68 -15.35
CA GLU A 46 16.67 -23.37 -14.43
C GLU A 46 16.75 -24.36 -13.25
N PRO A 47 17.90 -24.53 -12.56
CA PRO A 47 18.01 -25.44 -11.42
C PRO A 47 17.14 -25.03 -10.24
N LEU A 48 16.42 -26.00 -9.65
CA LEU A 48 15.69 -25.84 -8.39
C LEU A 48 16.41 -26.58 -7.27
N PHE A 49 16.79 -25.85 -6.21
CA PHE A 49 17.32 -26.45 -4.99
C PHE A 49 16.17 -27.07 -4.19
N THR A 50 16.27 -28.38 -3.94
CA THR A 50 15.27 -29.15 -3.20
C THR A 50 15.93 -29.98 -2.11
N GLN A 51 15.40 -29.89 -0.89
CA GLN A 51 15.85 -30.74 0.21
C GLN A 51 14.67 -31.19 1.07
N VAL A 52 14.69 -32.46 1.45
CA VAL A 52 13.72 -33.09 2.35
C VAL A 52 14.40 -33.55 3.63
N ALA A 53 13.66 -33.43 4.73
CA ALA A 53 13.97 -34.09 5.98
C ALA A 53 13.13 -35.36 6.06
N VAL A 54 13.79 -36.51 6.17
CA VAL A 54 13.17 -37.84 6.26
C VAL A 54 13.52 -38.51 7.57
N GLU A 55 12.63 -39.37 8.04
CA GLU A 55 12.89 -40.23 9.19
C GLU A 55 13.72 -41.46 8.78
N PHE A 56 14.87 -41.65 9.43
CA PHE A 56 15.94 -42.58 8.99
C PHE A 56 15.49 -44.04 8.87
N GLN A 57 14.53 -44.48 9.67
CA GLN A 57 14.05 -45.87 9.71
C GLN A 57 12.92 -46.15 8.72
N THR A 58 12.26 -45.12 8.19
CA THR A 58 11.00 -45.23 7.42
C THR A 58 11.06 -44.53 6.05
N ASP A 59 12.08 -43.71 5.78
CA ASP A 59 12.21 -42.77 4.64
C ASP A 59 11.01 -41.81 4.47
N VAL A 60 10.18 -41.67 5.51
CA VAL A 60 8.98 -40.81 5.50
C VAL A 60 9.39 -39.34 5.65
N LEU A 61 8.90 -38.51 4.73
CA LEU A 61 9.06 -37.06 4.78
C LEU A 61 8.38 -36.47 6.02
N ILE A 62 9.15 -35.66 6.75
CA ILE A 62 8.77 -34.92 7.95
C ILE A 62 9.04 -33.41 7.83
N GLY A 63 9.72 -32.98 6.76
CA GLY A 63 9.88 -31.59 6.37
C GLY A 63 10.44 -31.47 4.95
N ALA A 64 10.25 -30.32 4.31
CA ALA A 64 10.79 -30.04 2.99
C ALA A 64 11.07 -28.54 2.80
N VAL A 65 11.99 -28.23 1.90
CA VAL A 65 12.26 -26.89 1.39
C VAL A 65 12.49 -26.92 -0.12
N THR A 66 11.94 -25.93 -0.81
CA THR A 66 12.21 -25.67 -2.23
C THR A 66 12.66 -24.22 -2.40
N ALA A 67 13.74 -24.00 -3.13
CA ALA A 67 14.36 -22.70 -3.33
C ALA A 67 15.01 -22.59 -4.71
N GLN A 68 15.08 -21.39 -5.28
CA GLN A 68 15.68 -21.15 -6.59
C GLN A 68 16.64 -19.96 -6.52
N ILE A 69 17.85 -20.09 -7.09
CA ILE A 69 18.72 -18.93 -7.32
C ILE A 69 18.30 -18.27 -8.64
N GLN A 70 17.80 -17.04 -8.57
CA GLN A 70 17.32 -16.22 -9.68
C GLN A 70 18.27 -15.03 -9.90
N SER A 71 18.48 -14.61 -11.16
CA SER A 71 19.19 -13.36 -11.45
C SER A 71 18.34 -12.15 -11.05
N SER A 72 18.96 -11.06 -10.55
CA SER A 72 18.23 -9.91 -9.96
C SER A 72 17.41 -9.07 -10.97
N ASP A 73 17.58 -9.29 -12.26
CA ASP A 73 16.78 -8.75 -13.36
C ASP A 73 15.56 -9.63 -13.72
N GLN A 74 15.69 -10.94 -13.50
CA GLN A 74 14.67 -11.97 -13.79
C GLN A 74 13.74 -12.24 -12.60
N ALA A 75 14.20 -12.02 -11.36
CA ALA A 75 13.42 -12.23 -10.15
C ALA A 75 12.10 -11.42 -10.15
N ASP A 76 11.04 -12.01 -9.60
CA ASP A 76 9.71 -11.38 -9.47
C ASP A 76 9.79 -10.05 -8.71
N GLU A 77 10.52 -10.08 -7.59
CA GLU A 77 10.83 -8.92 -6.78
C GLU A 77 12.12 -8.25 -7.27
N LYS A 78 11.95 -7.24 -8.12
CA LYS A 78 13.07 -6.50 -8.71
C LYS A 78 13.65 -5.49 -7.71
N GLN A 79 14.94 -5.23 -7.82
CA GLN A 79 15.68 -4.26 -6.98
C GLN A 79 15.75 -4.63 -5.48
N LEU A 80 15.83 -5.92 -5.14
CA LEU A 80 16.12 -6.36 -3.75
C LEU A 80 17.61 -6.27 -3.40
N VAL A 81 18.49 -6.54 -4.36
CA VAL A 81 19.95 -6.36 -4.26
C VAL A 81 20.41 -5.48 -5.43
N LYS A 82 21.53 -4.77 -5.26
CA LYS A 82 22.10 -3.85 -6.26
C LYS A 82 22.50 -4.54 -7.58
N ASP A 83 23.28 -5.62 -7.51
CA ASP A 83 23.77 -6.41 -8.66
C ASP A 83 23.89 -7.90 -8.25
N GLY A 84 23.83 -8.83 -9.21
CA GLY A 84 24.04 -10.27 -8.96
C GLY A 84 22.74 -11.08 -8.93
N SER A 85 22.67 -12.12 -8.10
CA SER A 85 21.53 -13.04 -7.96
C SER A 85 20.95 -13.07 -6.54
N LEU A 86 19.81 -13.73 -6.39
CA LEU A 86 18.98 -13.84 -5.20
C LEU A 86 18.48 -15.28 -5.05
N MET A 87 18.48 -15.86 -3.85
CA MET A 87 17.75 -17.11 -3.61
C MET A 87 16.32 -16.79 -3.16
N TYR A 88 15.34 -17.14 -3.99
CA TYR A 88 13.94 -17.19 -3.56
C TYR A 88 13.71 -18.50 -2.80
N ILE A 89 13.06 -18.48 -1.63
CA ILE A 89 12.56 -19.68 -0.95
C ILE A 89 11.06 -19.78 -1.23
N LEU A 90 10.66 -20.82 -1.97
CA LEU A 90 9.31 -21.00 -2.49
C LEU A 90 8.40 -21.70 -1.47
N THR A 91 8.86 -22.83 -0.94
CA THR A 91 8.20 -23.55 0.16
C THR A 91 9.20 -23.91 1.25
N LEU A 92 8.77 -23.84 2.51
CA LEU A 92 9.50 -24.37 3.66
C LEU A 92 8.48 -24.85 4.69
N GLY A 93 8.52 -26.14 5.04
CA GLY A 93 7.54 -26.73 5.96
C GLY A 93 8.06 -27.93 6.74
N ALA A 94 7.30 -28.28 7.77
CA ALA A 94 7.56 -29.44 8.63
C ALA A 94 6.22 -29.98 9.19
N ARG A 95 6.10 -31.30 9.21
CA ARG A 95 4.90 -32.04 9.62
C ARG A 95 4.53 -31.70 11.06
N HIS A 96 3.23 -31.52 11.35
CA HIS A 96 2.76 -30.86 12.57
C HIS A 96 3.34 -31.47 13.87
N ASP A 97 3.34 -32.79 13.94
CA ASP A 97 3.86 -33.62 15.03
C ASP A 97 5.40 -33.55 15.21
N TYR A 98 6.14 -33.13 14.18
CA TYR A 98 7.61 -32.95 14.21
C TYR A 98 8.03 -31.47 14.28
N ARG A 99 7.08 -30.52 14.33
CA ARG A 99 7.36 -29.09 14.54
C ARG A 99 8.08 -28.85 15.87
N ARG A 100 8.76 -27.71 15.98
CA ARG A 100 9.63 -27.30 17.11
C ARG A 100 10.86 -28.19 17.38
N ARG A 101 11.03 -29.34 16.72
CA ARG A 101 12.22 -30.22 16.82
C ARG A 101 13.46 -29.74 16.04
N GLY A 102 13.44 -28.51 15.49
CA GLY A 102 14.56 -27.90 14.76
C GLY A 102 14.62 -28.16 13.25
N ILE A 103 13.77 -29.03 12.70
CA ILE A 103 13.79 -29.46 11.27
C ILE A 103 13.76 -28.27 10.31
N ALA A 104 12.81 -27.34 10.45
CA ALA A 104 12.71 -26.18 9.56
C ALA A 104 13.94 -25.26 9.64
N SER A 105 14.62 -25.17 10.80
CA SER A 105 15.89 -24.44 10.90
C SER A 105 17.02 -25.16 10.18
N ALA A 106 17.07 -26.49 10.22
CA ALA A 106 18.08 -27.27 9.50
C ALA A 106 17.89 -27.19 7.97
N LEU A 107 16.64 -27.24 7.49
CA LEU A 107 16.29 -27.02 6.08
C LEU A 107 16.56 -25.58 5.61
N LEU A 108 16.29 -24.58 6.44
CA LEU A 108 16.64 -23.18 6.12
C LEU A 108 18.15 -22.95 6.08
N GLU A 109 18.89 -23.58 6.98
CA GLU A 109 20.35 -23.49 7.05
C GLU A 109 21.03 -24.09 5.82
N THR A 110 20.48 -25.15 5.21
CA THR A 110 21.03 -25.70 3.95
C THR A 110 20.74 -24.81 2.74
N CYS A 111 19.59 -24.12 2.68
CA CYS A 111 19.39 -23.03 1.71
C CYS A 111 20.39 -21.89 1.91
N ILE A 112 20.70 -21.52 3.15
CA ILE A 112 21.72 -20.49 3.47
C ILE A 112 23.11 -20.95 3.02
N GLN A 113 23.45 -22.24 3.19
CA GLN A 113 24.72 -22.81 2.74
C GLN A 113 24.84 -22.82 1.22
N GLU A 114 23.81 -23.25 0.49
CA GLU A 114 23.74 -23.21 -0.97
C GLU A 114 23.87 -21.76 -1.50
N ALA A 115 23.12 -20.83 -0.91
CA ALA A 115 23.19 -19.42 -1.29
C ALA A 115 24.57 -18.79 -1.01
N ASN A 116 25.23 -19.16 0.11
CA ASN A 116 26.61 -18.75 0.38
C ASN A 116 27.62 -19.40 -0.59
N ALA A 117 27.37 -20.62 -1.06
CA ALA A 117 28.23 -21.31 -2.04
C ALA A 117 28.19 -20.68 -3.44
N SER A 118 27.14 -19.89 -3.75
CA SER A 118 27.03 -19.11 -4.99
C SER A 118 27.58 -17.68 -4.80
N PRO A 119 28.77 -17.33 -5.32
CA PRO A 119 29.44 -16.07 -4.98
C PRO A 119 28.72 -14.79 -5.46
N HIS A 120 27.76 -14.94 -6.38
CA HIS A 120 26.96 -13.84 -6.90
C HIS A 120 25.61 -13.69 -6.21
N CYS A 121 25.21 -14.65 -5.35
CA CYS A 121 23.96 -14.60 -4.61
C CYS A 121 24.08 -13.65 -3.42
N GLY A 122 23.43 -12.48 -3.48
CA GLY A 122 23.57 -11.41 -2.48
C GLY A 122 22.53 -11.41 -1.37
N ALA A 123 21.44 -12.17 -1.50
CA ALA A 123 20.43 -12.34 -0.46
C ALA A 123 19.58 -13.60 -0.66
N LEU A 124 18.97 -14.09 0.42
CA LEU A 124 17.80 -14.95 0.38
C LEU A 124 16.53 -14.10 0.60
N TYR A 125 15.44 -14.36 -0.11
CA TYR A 125 14.15 -13.69 0.10
C TYR A 125 12.97 -14.65 0.00
N LEU A 126 11.83 -14.27 0.57
CA LEU A 126 10.60 -15.08 0.58
C LEU A 126 9.37 -14.26 0.97
N HIS A 127 8.19 -14.83 0.72
CA HIS A 127 6.90 -14.26 1.08
C HIS A 127 6.24 -15.03 2.25
N VAL A 128 5.65 -14.29 3.20
CA VAL A 128 4.95 -14.86 4.36
C VAL A 128 3.55 -14.26 4.47
N LYS A 129 2.51 -15.09 4.53
CA LYS A 129 1.12 -14.62 4.78
C LYS A 129 1.07 -13.82 6.09
N ALA A 130 0.44 -12.64 6.08
CA ALA A 130 0.63 -11.62 7.12
C ALA A 130 0.12 -12.01 8.52
N ASP A 131 -0.74 -13.03 8.61
CA ASP A 131 -1.26 -13.61 9.85
C ASP A 131 -0.53 -14.90 10.28
N ASN A 132 0.47 -15.37 9.54
CA ASN A 132 1.29 -16.52 9.92
C ASN A 132 2.39 -16.11 10.93
N PHE A 133 1.94 -15.76 12.14
CA PHE A 133 2.83 -15.34 13.25
C PHE A 133 3.90 -16.38 13.61
N SER A 134 3.66 -17.66 13.33
CA SER A 134 4.65 -18.72 13.53
C SER A 134 5.80 -18.63 12.53
N ALA A 135 5.51 -18.44 11.25
CA ALA A 135 6.52 -18.24 10.21
C ALA A 135 7.25 -16.90 10.38
N ILE A 136 6.53 -15.81 10.70
CA ILE A 136 7.09 -14.49 10.99
C ILE A 136 8.18 -14.59 12.08
N ARG A 137 7.81 -15.10 13.27
CA ARG A 137 8.75 -15.27 14.39
C ARG A 137 9.90 -16.24 14.08
N PHE A 138 9.67 -17.23 13.21
CA PHE A 138 10.71 -18.15 12.75
C PHE A 138 11.72 -17.43 11.85
N TYR A 139 11.29 -16.72 10.81
CA TYR A 139 12.21 -16.05 9.87
C TYR A 139 12.97 -14.90 10.54
N GLU A 140 12.31 -14.10 11.38
CA GLU A 140 12.96 -13.04 12.17
C GLU A 140 14.03 -13.61 13.10
N LYS A 141 13.76 -14.71 13.80
CA LYS A 141 14.75 -15.40 14.63
C LYS A 141 15.94 -15.94 13.82
N ASN A 142 15.72 -16.34 12.56
CA ASN A 142 16.79 -16.79 11.66
C ASN A 142 17.39 -15.62 10.83
N GLY A 143 17.26 -14.37 11.29
CA GLY A 143 17.97 -13.21 10.75
C GLY A 143 17.41 -12.62 9.45
N PHE A 144 16.18 -12.97 9.06
CA PHE A 144 15.48 -12.30 7.98
C PHE A 144 14.83 -11.01 8.48
N GLN A 145 14.88 -9.97 7.66
CA GLN A 145 14.32 -8.65 7.93
C GLN A 145 13.02 -8.47 7.13
N ARG A 146 11.99 -7.93 7.79
CA ARG A 146 10.71 -7.59 7.15
C ARG A 146 10.88 -6.35 6.26
N LEU A 147 10.92 -6.54 4.94
CA LEU A 147 11.25 -5.48 3.99
C LEU A 147 10.04 -4.69 3.49
N ARG A 148 8.94 -5.37 3.16
CA ARG A 148 7.74 -4.75 2.57
C ARG A 148 6.47 -5.47 3.01
N PHE A 149 5.39 -4.73 3.17
CA PHE A 149 4.02 -5.26 3.27
C PHE A 149 3.42 -5.31 1.87
N LEU A 150 2.74 -6.41 1.56
CA LEU A 150 2.11 -6.69 0.27
C LEU A 150 0.62 -6.85 0.52
N GLN A 151 -0.17 -5.82 0.19
CA GLN A 151 -1.62 -5.93 0.24
C GLN A 151 -2.09 -6.93 -0.82
N ASP A 152 -3.12 -7.71 -0.46
CA ASP A 152 -3.90 -8.60 -1.34
C ASP A 152 -3.07 -9.53 -2.25
N TYR A 153 -1.98 -10.05 -1.68
CA TYR A 153 -0.94 -10.81 -2.40
C TYR A 153 -1.31 -12.26 -2.68
N TYR A 154 -2.08 -12.90 -1.78
CA TYR A 154 -2.53 -14.29 -1.94
C TYR A 154 -4.04 -14.36 -2.09
N LEU A 155 -4.52 -15.07 -3.11
CA LEU A 155 -5.93 -15.46 -3.25
C LEU A 155 -6.10 -16.90 -2.72
N ILE A 156 -6.86 -17.07 -1.64
CA ILE A 156 -7.08 -18.35 -0.94
C ILE A 156 -8.58 -18.51 -0.73
N HIS A 157 -9.18 -19.59 -1.24
CA HIS A 157 -10.63 -19.85 -1.16
C HIS A 157 -11.49 -18.63 -1.58
N GLY A 158 -11.06 -17.89 -2.61
CA GLY A 158 -11.74 -16.68 -3.09
C GLY A 158 -11.50 -15.41 -2.26
N GLN A 159 -10.77 -15.48 -1.15
CA GLN A 159 -10.45 -14.34 -0.29
C GLN A 159 -9.02 -13.84 -0.51
N ASN A 160 -8.87 -12.51 -0.53
CA ASN A 160 -7.56 -11.86 -0.57
C ASN A 160 -6.92 -11.87 0.82
N HIS A 161 -5.64 -12.26 0.88
CA HIS A 161 -4.82 -12.15 2.08
C HIS A 161 -3.52 -11.41 1.79
N HIS A 162 -3.16 -10.54 2.72
CA HIS A 162 -1.92 -9.78 2.65
C HIS A 162 -0.70 -10.67 3.00
N ALA A 163 0.48 -10.22 2.59
CA ALA A 163 1.76 -10.88 2.88
C ALA A 163 2.83 -9.88 3.34
N TYR A 164 3.95 -10.41 3.83
CA TYR A 164 5.19 -9.69 4.06
C TYR A 164 6.30 -10.30 3.21
N LEU A 165 7.06 -9.44 2.54
CA LEU A 165 8.33 -9.78 1.91
C LEU A 165 9.43 -9.74 2.98
N TYR A 166 10.12 -10.86 3.18
CA TYR A 166 11.26 -11.02 4.06
C TYR A 166 12.55 -11.22 3.27
N ILE A 167 13.67 -10.67 3.78
CA ILE A 167 14.99 -10.76 3.13
C ILE A 167 16.12 -10.96 4.14
N ARG A 168 17.12 -11.78 3.80
CA ARG A 168 18.38 -11.91 4.54
C ARG A 168 19.55 -11.76 3.57
N TYR A 169 20.29 -10.65 3.71
CA TYR A 169 21.49 -10.39 2.91
C TYR A 169 22.64 -11.32 3.31
N ILE A 170 23.43 -11.74 2.32
CA ILE A 170 24.61 -12.61 2.44
C ILE A 170 25.70 -12.15 1.46
N ASN A 171 26.91 -12.71 1.51
CA ASN A 171 28.00 -12.46 0.54
C ASN A 171 28.37 -10.97 0.29
N GLY A 172 28.06 -10.07 1.22
CA GLY A 172 28.24 -8.62 1.05
C GLY A 172 27.16 -7.92 0.19
N GLY A 173 26.14 -8.66 -0.26
CA GLY A 173 24.95 -8.11 -0.89
C GLY A 173 24.23 -7.12 0.03
N SER A 174 23.55 -6.16 -0.56
CA SER A 174 22.85 -5.09 0.16
C SER A 174 21.73 -4.49 -0.68
N ALA A 175 20.76 -3.87 0.00
CA ALA A 175 19.68 -3.13 -0.63
C ALA A 175 20.26 -2.07 -1.59
N PRO A 176 19.67 -1.85 -2.79
CA PRO A 176 20.08 -0.75 -3.65
C PRO A 176 19.96 0.58 -2.90
N VAL A 177 21.08 1.28 -2.83
CA VAL A 177 21.27 2.50 -2.05
C VAL A 177 20.26 3.56 -2.48
N LYS A 178 19.37 4.00 -1.59
CA LYS A 178 18.44 5.08 -1.92
C LYS A 178 19.24 6.36 -2.04
N TRP A 179 18.83 7.26 -2.93
CA TRP A 179 19.56 8.52 -3.17
C TRP A 179 19.79 9.35 -1.89
N ILE A 180 18.91 9.24 -0.91
CA ILE A 180 19.04 9.85 0.43
C ILE A 180 20.27 9.30 1.18
N ASP A 181 20.54 7.99 1.11
CA ASP A 181 21.65 7.33 1.80
C ASP A 181 23.02 7.78 1.26
N LEU A 182 23.07 8.23 0.01
CA LEU A 182 24.26 8.83 -0.60
C LEU A 182 24.62 10.17 0.06
N PHE A 183 23.62 10.92 0.57
CA PHE A 183 23.81 12.20 1.26
C PHE A 183 23.97 12.05 2.78
N THR A 184 23.44 10.99 3.41
CA THR A 184 23.57 10.78 4.87
C THR A 184 24.90 10.11 5.27
N ARG A 185 25.53 9.30 4.40
CA ARG A 185 26.84 8.67 4.68
C ARG A 185 28.00 9.66 4.88
N PRO A 186 28.17 10.76 4.13
CA PRO A 186 29.13 11.80 4.52
C PRO A 186 28.70 12.53 5.79
N LEU A 187 27.39 12.62 6.08
CA LEU A 187 26.90 13.24 7.31
C LEU A 187 27.32 12.47 8.57
N SER A 188 27.33 11.12 8.55
CA SER A 188 27.82 10.33 9.70
C SER A 188 29.35 10.39 9.85
N ALA A 189 30.10 10.55 8.75
CA ALA A 189 31.53 10.87 8.80
C ALA A 189 31.78 12.26 9.42
N ILE A 190 30.95 13.26 9.10
CA ILE A 190 30.99 14.59 9.72
C ILE A 190 30.63 14.51 11.22
N VAL A 191 29.55 13.81 11.59
CA VAL A 191 29.14 13.65 13.00
C VAL A 191 30.21 12.93 13.83
N SER A 192 30.87 11.90 13.27
CA SER A 192 31.96 11.19 13.96
C SER A 192 33.29 11.96 13.99
N PHE A 193 33.55 12.83 13.01
CA PHE A 193 34.64 13.80 13.08
C PHE A 193 34.38 14.84 14.19
N PHE A 194 33.17 15.42 14.22
CA PHE A 194 32.78 16.42 15.23
C PHE A 194 32.71 15.83 16.64
N SER A 195 32.14 14.64 16.85
CA SER A 195 32.10 14.03 18.20
C SER A 195 33.50 13.82 18.77
N ARG A 196 34.44 13.36 17.92
CA ARG A 196 35.86 13.15 18.25
C ARG A 196 36.69 14.43 18.35
N PHE A 197 36.21 15.54 17.79
CA PHE A 197 36.82 16.87 17.92
C PHE A 197 36.35 17.61 19.18
N PHE A 198 35.11 17.34 19.64
CA PHE A 198 34.50 18.01 20.80
C PHE A 198 34.56 17.21 22.12
N HIS A 199 34.92 15.92 22.09
CA HIS A 199 35.10 15.10 23.31
C HIS A 199 36.54 14.62 23.44
N GLY A 200 37.33 15.33 24.26
CA GLY A 200 38.67 14.90 24.67
C GLY A 200 38.64 14.17 26.01
N HIS A 201 39.09 12.91 25.99
CA HIS A 201 39.49 12.02 27.10
C HIS A 201 38.58 11.83 28.34
N ASP A 202 38.37 10.55 28.67
CA ASP A 202 38.02 9.93 29.96
C ASP A 202 36.77 10.38 30.74
N ILE A 203 35.72 9.56 30.64
CA ILE A 203 34.74 9.29 31.72
C ILE A 203 34.48 7.77 31.76
N ASP A 204 34.39 7.18 32.96
CA ASP A 204 34.43 5.73 33.22
C ASP A 204 33.29 4.86 32.65
N ASP A 205 33.65 3.58 32.38
CA ASP A 205 32.86 2.47 31.83
C ASP A 205 31.65 1.97 32.66
N LYS A 206 31.03 2.80 33.52
CA LYS A 206 29.95 2.38 34.44
C LYS A 206 28.58 2.99 34.19
N ALA A 207 28.45 3.95 33.27
CA ALA A 207 27.16 4.56 32.94
C ALA A 207 26.21 3.66 32.12
N CYS A 208 26.74 2.71 31.34
CA CYS A 208 25.99 1.97 30.31
C CYS A 208 24.94 0.95 30.85
N SER A 209 25.09 0.52 32.11
CA SER A 209 24.24 -0.54 32.69
C SER A 209 22.90 -0.02 33.24
N ILE A 210 22.87 1.20 33.79
CA ILE A 210 21.70 1.72 34.53
C ILE A 210 20.62 2.24 33.58
N THR A 211 21.00 2.90 32.49
CA THR A 211 20.05 3.40 31.46
C THR A 211 19.31 2.27 30.78
N THR A 212 20.00 1.15 30.48
CA THR A 212 19.44 0.00 29.76
C THR A 212 18.23 -0.61 30.49
N ASN A 213 18.34 -0.84 31.80
CA ASN A 213 17.21 -1.38 32.59
C ASN A 213 16.07 -0.38 32.75
N PHE A 214 16.37 0.92 32.86
CA PHE A 214 15.33 1.95 32.99
C PHE A 214 14.52 2.11 31.69
N ILE A 215 15.16 1.95 30.53
CA ILE A 215 14.49 1.93 29.22
C ILE A 215 13.66 0.65 29.05
N ILE A 216 14.19 -0.52 29.41
CA ILE A 216 13.45 -1.80 29.33
C ILE A 216 12.17 -1.76 30.18
N MET A 217 12.22 -1.14 31.37
CA MET A 217 11.03 -1.03 32.23
C MET A 217 9.93 -0.15 31.63
N PHE A 218 10.26 0.93 30.92
CA PHE A 218 9.28 1.75 30.19
C PHE A 218 8.74 1.04 28.93
N VAL A 219 9.60 0.38 28.17
CA VAL A 219 9.22 -0.30 26.92
C VAL A 219 8.25 -1.47 27.15
N LEU A 220 8.33 -2.14 28.30
CA LEU A 220 7.41 -3.25 28.63
C LEU A 220 6.01 -2.77 29.06
N ASP A 221 5.91 -1.60 29.69
CA ASP A 221 4.62 -1.01 30.12
C ASP A 221 3.85 -0.42 28.91
N ASP A 222 4.57 0.29 28.02
CA ASP A 222 4.01 0.78 26.75
C ASP A 222 3.51 -0.37 25.85
N GLN A 223 4.14 -1.55 25.87
CA GLN A 223 3.67 -2.70 25.08
C GLN A 223 2.33 -3.28 25.58
N GLU A 224 2.12 -3.43 26.89
CA GLU A 224 0.82 -3.91 27.40
C GLU A 224 -0.29 -2.87 27.17
N ILE A 225 0.04 -1.58 27.24
CA ILE A 225 -0.90 -0.49 26.90
C ILE A 225 -1.22 -0.48 25.40
N GLU A 226 -0.22 -0.60 24.52
CA GLU A 226 -0.43 -0.64 23.07
C GLU A 226 -1.18 -1.92 22.63
N GLU A 227 -0.90 -3.09 23.23
CA GLU A 227 -1.68 -4.31 22.95
C GLU A 227 -3.11 -4.20 23.49
N ALA A 228 -3.34 -3.66 24.69
CA ALA A 228 -4.68 -3.48 25.24
C ALA A 228 -5.50 -2.41 24.48
N GLU A 229 -4.87 -1.32 24.01
CA GLU A 229 -5.54 -0.34 23.16
C GLU A 229 -5.81 -0.89 21.76
N ASN A 230 -4.87 -1.63 21.16
CA ASN A 230 -5.12 -2.33 19.90
C ASN A 230 -6.21 -3.40 20.03
N GLU A 231 -6.28 -4.16 21.12
CA GLU A 231 -7.34 -5.15 21.32
C GLU A 231 -8.71 -4.49 21.56
N ARG A 232 -8.76 -3.38 22.30
CA ARG A 232 -9.95 -2.51 22.39
C ARG A 232 -10.34 -1.93 21.03
N LEU A 233 -9.38 -1.53 20.20
CA LEU A 233 -9.63 -1.03 18.85
C LEU A 233 -10.14 -2.15 17.93
N LYS A 234 -9.59 -3.37 18.05
CA LYS A 234 -10.06 -4.59 17.36
C LYS A 234 -11.49 -4.92 17.74
N LYS A 235 -11.80 -4.94 19.05
CA LYS A 235 -13.16 -5.17 19.57
C LYS A 235 -14.13 -4.07 19.12
N LYS A 236 -13.68 -2.81 19.04
CA LYS A 236 -14.45 -1.71 18.43
C LYS A 236 -14.68 -1.88 16.93
N LEU A 237 -13.69 -2.32 16.15
CA LEU A 237 -13.85 -2.63 14.72
C LEU A 237 -14.81 -3.80 14.51
N GLN A 238 -14.62 -4.90 15.25
CA GLN A 238 -15.45 -6.10 15.15
C GLN A 238 -16.91 -5.82 15.55
N ALA A 239 -17.14 -4.99 16.57
CA ALA A 239 -18.47 -4.49 16.94
C ALA A 239 -19.05 -3.46 15.94
N LYS A 240 -18.28 -3.05 14.92
CA LYS A 240 -18.70 -2.13 13.85
C LYS A 240 -18.89 -2.80 12.50
N ASN A 241 -18.80 -4.13 12.41
CA ASN A 241 -18.93 -4.89 11.15
C ASN A 241 -20.39 -5.06 10.66
N LYS A 242 -21.10 -3.94 10.53
CA LYS A 242 -21.76 -3.55 9.28
C LYS A 242 -21.39 -2.09 9.04
N LEU A 243 -20.14 -1.86 8.65
CA LEU A 243 -19.62 -0.50 8.41
C LEU A 243 -20.34 0.07 7.19
N THR A 244 -20.86 1.29 7.28
CA THR A 244 -21.60 1.88 6.16
C THR A 244 -20.63 2.28 5.03
N PRO A 245 -21.09 2.30 3.75
CA PRO A 245 -20.21 2.65 2.63
C PRO A 245 -19.53 4.03 2.75
N GLU A 246 -20.17 4.96 3.46
CA GLU A 246 -19.62 6.28 3.77
C GLU A 246 -18.44 6.18 4.77
N GLU A 247 -18.55 5.36 5.80
CA GLU A 247 -17.47 5.16 6.78
C GLU A 247 -16.27 4.41 6.18
N GLU A 248 -16.50 3.44 5.29
CA GLU A 248 -15.42 2.82 4.49
C GLU A 248 -14.73 3.87 3.61
N ALA A 249 -15.49 4.71 2.90
CA ALA A 249 -14.94 5.77 2.06
C ALA A 249 -14.12 6.79 2.87
N ILE A 250 -14.59 7.17 4.06
CA ILE A 250 -13.84 8.02 5.01
C ILE A 250 -12.54 7.33 5.45
N GLN A 251 -12.57 6.03 5.75
CA GLN A 251 -11.39 5.29 6.20
C GLN A 251 -10.35 5.12 5.06
N GLN A 252 -10.80 4.83 3.84
CA GLN A 252 -9.95 4.82 2.63
C GLN A 252 -9.34 6.21 2.35
N GLN A 253 -10.13 7.29 2.50
CA GLN A 253 -9.64 8.67 2.35
C GLN A 253 -8.57 9.00 3.39
N GLN A 254 -8.73 8.56 4.64
CA GLN A 254 -7.73 8.71 5.70
C GLN A 254 -6.45 7.92 5.39
N ALA A 255 -6.56 6.68 4.90
CA ALA A 255 -5.40 5.88 4.48
C ALA A 255 -4.62 6.56 3.35
N LEU A 256 -5.31 7.04 2.30
CA LEU A 256 -4.72 7.79 1.18
C LEU A 256 -4.04 9.08 1.64
N ILE A 257 -4.61 9.78 2.63
CA ILE A 257 -4.00 10.96 3.26
C ILE A 257 -2.73 10.57 4.03
N ASN A 258 -2.74 9.45 4.76
CA ASN A 258 -1.59 8.98 5.53
C ASN A 258 -0.43 8.51 4.64
N GLU A 259 -0.70 7.84 3.52
CA GLU A 259 0.29 7.54 2.48
C GLU A 259 0.94 8.83 1.92
N LYS A 260 0.12 9.80 1.52
CA LYS A 260 0.59 11.11 1.05
C LYS A 260 1.41 11.83 2.13
N ASN A 261 1.01 11.75 3.39
CA ASN A 261 1.74 12.34 4.52
C ASN A 261 3.12 11.67 4.70
N LYS A 262 3.19 10.33 4.61
CA LYS A 262 4.42 9.53 4.70
C LYS A 262 5.40 9.85 3.57
N TYR A 263 4.90 10.16 2.37
CA TYR A 263 5.72 10.66 1.25
C TYR A 263 6.23 12.09 1.46
N TRP A 264 5.35 13.02 1.86
CA TRP A 264 5.68 14.45 1.96
C TRP A 264 6.48 14.82 3.21
N ALA A 265 6.41 14.07 4.31
CA ALA A 265 7.10 14.41 5.56
C ALA A 265 8.65 14.38 5.43
N PRO A 266 9.30 13.34 4.88
CA PRO A 266 10.74 13.35 4.65
C PRO A 266 11.18 14.49 3.73
N ILE A 267 10.40 14.82 2.70
CA ILE A 267 10.70 15.91 1.77
C ILE A 267 10.68 17.26 2.50
N LEU A 268 9.64 17.54 3.28
CA LEU A 268 9.49 18.82 4.01
C LEU A 268 10.41 18.95 5.23
N LEU A 269 11.03 17.85 5.70
CA LEU A 269 12.05 17.87 6.75
C LEU A 269 13.49 17.90 6.19
N LEU A 270 13.76 17.21 5.08
CA LEU A 270 15.11 17.10 4.52
C LEU A 270 15.45 18.21 3.52
N TYR A 271 14.48 18.66 2.71
CA TYR A 271 14.72 19.73 1.73
C TYR A 271 15.22 21.05 2.35
N PRO A 272 14.67 21.52 3.49
CA PRO A 272 15.14 22.76 4.14
C PRO A 272 16.58 22.71 4.68
N LEU A 273 17.21 21.53 4.76
CA LEU A 273 18.57 21.37 5.30
C LEU A 273 19.60 22.24 4.56
N GLY A 274 19.54 22.33 3.23
CA GLY A 274 20.41 23.19 2.44
C GLY A 274 20.26 24.68 2.79
N PRO A 275 19.05 25.25 2.70
CA PRO A 275 18.74 26.59 3.19
C PRO A 275 19.11 26.84 4.66
N VAL A 276 18.98 25.85 5.56
CA VAL A 276 19.36 25.96 6.98
C VAL A 276 20.88 26.02 7.15
N CYS A 277 21.65 25.23 6.39
CA CYS A 277 23.12 25.34 6.38
C CYS A 277 23.59 26.71 5.88
N VAL A 278 22.91 27.30 4.89
CA VAL A 278 23.15 28.69 4.46
C VAL A 278 22.75 29.67 5.56
N ALA A 279 21.57 29.53 6.17
CA ALA A 279 21.14 30.39 7.27
C ALA A 279 22.13 30.42 8.44
N LEU A 280 22.74 29.27 8.78
CA LEU A 280 23.78 29.17 9.80
C LEU A 280 25.03 29.98 9.44
N THR A 281 25.51 29.92 8.18
CA THR A 281 26.64 30.75 7.74
C THR A 281 26.25 32.23 7.64
N THR A 282 25.01 32.55 7.25
CA THR A 282 24.45 33.92 7.28
C THR A 282 24.48 34.50 8.68
N VAL A 283 24.04 33.76 9.70
CA VAL A 283 24.07 34.23 11.10
C VAL A 283 25.51 34.41 11.59
N VAL A 284 26.37 33.41 11.42
CA VAL A 284 27.74 33.43 11.96
C VAL A 284 28.61 34.52 11.33
N PHE A 285 28.63 34.63 10.00
CA PHE A 285 29.48 35.61 9.30
C PHE A 285 28.77 36.94 9.09
N GLY A 286 27.48 36.92 8.74
CA GLY A 286 26.70 38.14 8.47
C GLY A 286 26.59 39.03 9.69
N GLY A 287 26.31 38.47 10.88
CA GLY A 287 26.23 39.24 12.13
C GLY A 287 27.54 39.93 12.52
N VAL A 288 28.68 39.29 12.26
CA VAL A 288 30.01 39.91 12.46
C VAL A 288 30.25 41.03 11.44
N ILE A 289 29.91 40.78 10.17
CA ILE A 289 30.09 41.75 9.07
C ILE A 289 29.20 43.00 9.28
N THR A 290 27.94 42.85 9.70
CA THR A 290 27.05 43.99 9.97
C THR A 290 27.51 44.84 11.15
N ASN A 291 28.19 44.24 12.14
CA ASN A 291 28.71 44.95 13.31
C ASN A 291 30.08 45.62 13.06
N ALA A 292 30.80 45.20 12.01
CA ALA A 292 32.12 45.73 11.65
C ALA A 292 32.11 46.75 10.50
N ALA A 293 31.02 46.84 9.72
CA ALA A 293 30.92 47.75 8.59
C ALA A 293 30.68 49.22 9.02
N SER A 294 31.36 50.17 8.38
CA SER A 294 31.16 51.60 8.60
C SER A 294 29.94 52.12 7.82
N THR A 295 29.13 52.96 8.47
CA THR A 295 27.73 53.23 8.08
C THR A 295 27.52 54.12 6.87
N THR A 296 28.57 54.74 6.32
CA THR A 296 28.45 55.80 5.30
C THR A 296 28.51 55.33 3.85
N CYS A 297 29.07 54.14 3.57
CA CYS A 297 29.37 53.76 2.18
C CYS A 297 28.23 53.04 1.46
N ASN A 298 27.47 52.16 2.15
CA ASN A 298 26.30 51.50 1.56
C ASN A 298 25.28 51.06 2.63
N ALA A 299 24.37 51.97 3.00
CA ALA A 299 23.33 51.71 3.98
C ALA A 299 22.36 50.60 3.54
N HIS A 300 21.95 50.60 2.26
CA HIS A 300 21.00 49.63 1.71
C HIS A 300 21.53 48.19 1.76
N LEU A 301 22.80 47.98 1.42
CA LEU A 301 23.46 46.68 1.52
C LEU A 301 23.62 46.21 2.99
N GLY A 302 23.82 47.16 3.91
CA GLY A 302 23.76 46.91 5.35
C GLY A 302 22.38 46.42 5.80
N THR A 303 21.30 47.12 5.37
CA THR A 303 19.91 46.72 5.62
C THR A 303 19.60 45.35 5.04
N PHE A 304 20.00 45.07 3.79
CA PHE A 304 19.86 43.76 3.14
C PHE A 304 20.45 42.63 4.00
N LEU A 305 21.70 42.80 4.46
CA LEU A 305 22.36 41.78 5.27
C LEU A 305 21.76 41.63 6.66
N GLN A 306 21.35 42.73 7.31
CA GLN A 306 20.62 42.68 8.60
C GLN A 306 19.31 41.89 8.49
N GLY A 307 18.51 42.15 7.44
CA GLY A 307 17.28 41.38 7.18
C GLY A 307 17.55 39.92 6.82
N ALA A 308 18.61 39.63 6.06
CA ALA A 308 19.02 38.27 5.75
C ALA A 308 19.42 37.49 7.01
N VAL A 309 20.12 38.12 7.96
CA VAL A 309 20.42 37.55 9.29
C VAL A 309 19.14 37.32 10.10
N GLY A 310 18.23 38.29 10.17
CA GLY A 310 16.96 38.16 10.90
C GLY A 310 16.07 37.04 10.36
N LEU A 311 15.91 36.94 9.04
CA LEU A 311 15.16 35.86 8.39
C LEU A 311 15.85 34.49 8.59
N SER A 312 17.19 34.45 8.55
CA SER A 312 17.96 33.23 8.84
C SER A 312 17.71 32.70 10.26
N TYR A 313 17.64 33.58 11.28
CA TYR A 313 17.25 33.16 12.64
C TYR A 313 15.85 32.54 12.68
N ILE A 314 14.87 33.13 11.97
CA ILE A 314 13.49 32.60 11.91
C ILE A 314 13.48 31.18 11.31
N LEU A 315 14.23 30.95 10.23
CA LEU A 315 14.34 29.62 9.63
C LEU A 315 15.03 28.61 10.56
N ILE A 316 16.15 28.98 11.20
CA ILE A 316 16.90 28.08 12.10
C ILE A 316 16.03 27.70 13.31
N LEU A 317 15.35 28.65 13.94
CA LEU A 317 14.51 28.40 15.12
C LEU A 317 13.30 27.52 14.77
N PHE A 318 12.63 27.79 13.64
CA PHE A 318 11.53 26.94 13.18
C PHE A 318 12.00 25.53 12.82
N TYR A 319 13.14 25.41 12.13
CA TYR A 319 13.71 24.11 11.78
C TYR A 319 14.11 23.30 13.02
N ALA A 320 14.78 23.92 13.99
CA ALA A 320 15.09 23.28 15.27
C ALA A 320 13.82 22.83 16.02
N TYR A 321 12.77 23.65 16.01
CA TYR A 321 11.46 23.30 16.59
C TYR A 321 10.80 22.09 15.89
N CYS A 322 11.02 21.88 14.58
CA CYS A 322 10.53 20.68 13.89
C CYS A 322 11.15 19.36 14.38
N TRP A 323 12.31 19.40 15.05
CA TRP A 323 13.03 18.21 15.54
C TRP A 323 13.05 18.09 17.07
N ILE A 324 13.17 19.21 17.80
CA ILE A 324 13.39 19.26 19.26
C ILE A 324 12.30 20.11 19.96
N GLY A 325 11.26 20.54 19.23
CA GLY A 325 10.18 21.36 19.79
C GLY A 325 9.36 20.61 20.85
N PRO A 326 8.97 21.26 21.97
CA PRO A 326 8.22 20.62 23.06
C PRO A 326 6.79 20.18 22.70
N TRP A 327 6.33 20.47 21.47
CA TRP A 327 5.05 20.00 20.94
C TRP A 327 5.25 19.43 19.52
N PRO A 328 5.08 18.12 19.29
CA PRO A 328 5.29 17.53 17.97
C PRO A 328 4.25 18.02 16.96
N ILE A 329 4.68 18.32 15.73
CA ILE A 329 3.83 18.92 14.68
C ILE A 329 2.85 17.88 14.11
N ARG A 330 1.71 17.69 14.78
CA ARG A 330 0.66 16.72 14.43
C ARG A 330 -0.03 16.95 13.07
N LYS A 331 0.24 18.06 12.36
CA LYS A 331 -0.44 18.42 11.10
C LYS A 331 0.54 19.03 10.08
N LEU A 332 0.83 18.28 9.02
CA LEU A 332 1.64 18.72 7.85
C LEU A 332 1.14 20.00 7.16
N LYS A 333 -0.13 20.39 7.35
CA LYS A 333 -0.66 21.69 6.89
C LYS A 333 0.13 22.88 7.46
N MET A 334 0.57 22.82 8.73
CA MET A 334 1.38 23.88 9.34
C MET A 334 2.75 24.01 8.69
N LEU A 335 3.39 22.86 8.43
CA LEU A 335 4.72 22.80 7.81
C LEU A 335 4.71 23.34 6.37
N LYS A 336 3.67 23.01 5.60
CA LYS A 336 3.43 23.58 4.26
C LYS A 336 3.17 25.09 4.33
N PHE A 337 2.30 25.55 5.22
CA PHE A 337 1.99 26.98 5.37
C PHE A 337 3.25 27.80 5.70
N PHE A 338 4.05 27.37 6.68
CA PHE A 338 5.28 28.08 7.05
C PHE A 338 6.26 28.17 5.88
N TYR A 339 6.60 27.06 5.23
CA TYR A 339 7.59 27.10 4.14
C TYR A 339 7.08 27.83 2.88
N SER A 340 5.79 27.79 2.58
CA SER A 340 5.22 28.62 1.51
C SER A 340 5.30 30.12 1.83
N PHE A 341 4.93 30.52 3.05
CA PHE A 341 4.96 31.93 3.47
C PHE A 341 6.41 32.46 3.56
N TYR A 342 7.30 31.71 4.23
CA TYR A 342 8.72 32.03 4.31
C TYR A 342 9.38 32.06 2.93
N GLY A 343 9.02 31.14 2.03
CA GLY A 343 9.50 31.13 0.64
C GLY A 343 9.14 32.40 -0.14
N VAL A 344 7.92 32.90 -0.01
CA VAL A 344 7.50 34.18 -0.62
C VAL A 344 8.31 35.35 -0.05
N ILE A 345 8.54 35.39 1.27
CA ILE A 345 9.40 36.41 1.91
C ILE A 345 10.84 36.33 1.37
N CYS A 346 11.41 35.12 1.21
CA CYS A 346 12.74 34.94 0.66
C CYS A 346 12.86 35.41 -0.80
N ILE A 347 11.85 35.15 -1.63
CA ILE A 347 11.79 35.67 -3.02
C ILE A 347 11.75 37.20 -3.01
N GLY A 348 11.01 37.83 -2.10
CA GLY A 348 11.03 39.28 -1.94
C GLY A 348 12.41 39.80 -1.48
N TRP A 349 13.01 39.18 -0.47
CA TRP A 349 14.22 39.70 0.19
C TRP A 349 15.53 39.41 -0.56
N TRP A 350 15.84 38.15 -0.86
CA TRP A 350 17.03 37.78 -1.62
C TRP A 350 16.79 37.92 -3.14
N GLY A 351 15.62 37.48 -3.61
CA GLY A 351 15.29 37.45 -5.04
C GLY A 351 15.11 38.84 -5.65
N VAL A 352 14.23 39.68 -5.09
CA VAL A 352 13.96 41.02 -5.62
C VAL A 352 14.90 42.07 -5.02
N PHE A 353 14.87 42.29 -3.70
CA PHE A 353 15.62 43.38 -3.07
C PHE A 353 17.14 43.17 -3.17
N GLY A 354 17.65 42.01 -2.76
CA GLY A 354 19.07 41.67 -2.87
C GLY A 354 19.60 41.80 -4.30
N THR A 355 18.92 41.21 -5.29
CA THR A 355 19.34 41.32 -6.70
C THR A 355 19.30 42.77 -7.21
N ALA A 356 18.34 43.59 -6.78
CA ALA A 356 18.31 45.01 -7.14
C ALA A 356 19.52 45.77 -6.59
N GLU A 357 19.90 45.54 -5.33
CA GLU A 357 21.11 46.14 -4.73
C GLU A 357 22.40 45.67 -5.41
N ALA A 358 22.49 44.39 -5.81
CA ALA A 358 23.62 43.87 -6.58
C ALA A 358 23.74 44.49 -7.99
N MET A 359 22.62 44.77 -8.67
CA MET A 359 22.59 45.48 -9.94
C MET A 359 22.93 46.97 -9.78
N ALA A 360 22.43 47.63 -8.72
CA ALA A 360 22.77 49.01 -8.42
C ALA A 360 24.27 49.20 -8.17
N ALA A 361 24.87 48.34 -7.32
CA ALA A 361 26.29 48.38 -6.97
C ALA A 361 27.25 48.03 -8.14
N THR A 362 26.76 47.35 -9.19
CA THR A 362 27.54 47.11 -10.41
C THR A 362 27.34 48.22 -11.45
N ALA A 363 26.17 48.84 -11.52
CA ALA A 363 25.89 49.99 -12.41
C ALA A 363 26.56 51.30 -11.94
N SER A 364 26.71 51.53 -10.64
CA SER A 364 27.23 52.79 -10.07
C SER A 364 28.75 53.01 -10.21
N GLY A 365 29.46 52.13 -10.92
CA GLY A 365 30.92 52.16 -11.04
C GLY A 365 31.64 51.43 -9.89
N PHE A 366 32.39 50.39 -10.26
CA PHE A 366 32.99 49.38 -9.37
C PHE A 366 33.88 49.90 -8.22
N ASN A 367 34.37 51.13 -8.31
CA ASN A 367 35.55 51.60 -7.55
C ASN A 367 35.28 52.15 -6.14
N SER A 368 34.04 52.47 -5.76
CA SER A 368 33.76 53.16 -4.48
C SER A 368 33.35 52.27 -3.31
N CYS A 369 32.64 51.16 -3.55
CA CYS A 369 32.20 50.26 -2.46
C CYS A 369 33.21 49.13 -2.21
N LEU A 370 33.75 48.51 -3.25
CA LEU A 370 34.66 47.36 -3.14
C LEU A 370 35.97 47.72 -2.41
N SER A 371 36.40 48.98 -2.54
CA SER A 371 37.58 49.55 -1.88
C SER A 371 37.34 49.90 -0.40
N THR A 372 36.11 50.22 -0.01
CA THR A 372 35.75 50.69 1.34
C THR A 372 35.14 49.61 2.23
N SER A 373 34.45 48.61 1.68
CA SER A 373 33.83 47.51 2.46
C SER A 373 33.74 46.20 1.66
N PRO A 374 34.90 45.61 1.26
CA PRO A 374 34.93 44.42 0.40
C PRO A 374 34.17 43.21 0.98
N MET A 375 34.26 42.97 2.29
CA MET A 375 33.59 41.81 2.92
C MET A 375 32.05 41.93 2.88
N LEU A 376 31.50 43.12 3.08
CA LEU A 376 30.05 43.36 3.00
C LEU A 376 29.53 43.08 1.58
N TYR A 377 30.27 43.54 0.57
CA TYR A 377 29.93 43.32 -0.84
C TYR A 377 30.05 41.84 -1.23
N VAL A 378 31.19 41.21 -0.99
CA VAL A 378 31.43 39.80 -1.37
C VAL A 378 30.47 38.85 -0.66
N PHE A 379 30.17 39.08 0.63
CA PHE A 379 29.22 38.24 1.36
C PHE A 379 27.78 38.42 0.85
N SER A 380 27.38 39.65 0.50
CA SER A 380 26.05 39.90 -0.07
C SER A 380 25.89 39.27 -1.46
N GLN A 381 26.91 39.33 -2.32
CA GLN A 381 26.92 38.65 -3.61
C GLN A 381 26.86 37.12 -3.45
N TYR A 382 27.57 36.56 -2.47
CA TYR A 382 27.44 35.14 -2.11
C TYR A 382 26.01 34.78 -1.70
N GLN A 383 25.38 35.57 -0.82
CA GLN A 383 23.99 35.37 -0.36
C GLN A 383 22.98 35.32 -1.51
N ILE A 384 23.08 36.26 -2.45
CA ILE A 384 22.18 36.34 -3.62
C ILE A 384 22.45 35.16 -4.57
N THR A 385 23.73 34.83 -4.82
CA THR A 385 24.12 33.72 -5.69
C THR A 385 23.64 32.36 -5.15
N ILE A 386 23.86 32.09 -3.86
CA ILE A 386 23.46 30.81 -3.25
C ILE A 386 21.93 30.69 -3.12
N PHE A 387 21.22 31.80 -2.91
CA PHE A 387 19.75 31.84 -2.98
C PHE A 387 19.27 31.38 -4.36
N TRP A 388 19.75 32.00 -5.45
CA TRP A 388 19.31 31.65 -6.80
C TRP A 388 19.68 30.22 -7.20
N LEU A 389 20.85 29.71 -6.79
CA LEU A 389 21.22 28.30 -7.01
C LEU A 389 20.26 27.33 -6.31
N LEU A 390 19.95 27.56 -5.03
CA LEU A 390 18.99 26.74 -4.27
C LEU A 390 17.56 26.89 -4.78
N PHE A 391 17.19 28.07 -5.31
CA PHE A 391 15.87 28.31 -5.90
C PHE A 391 15.70 27.63 -7.26
N VAL A 392 16.73 27.60 -8.12
CA VAL A 392 16.71 26.80 -9.37
C VAL A 392 16.61 25.31 -9.05
N PHE A 393 17.34 24.82 -8.04
CA PHE A 393 17.20 23.43 -7.59
C PHE A 393 15.78 23.13 -7.06
N PHE A 394 15.18 24.06 -6.30
CA PHE A 394 13.79 23.96 -5.85
C PHE A 394 12.81 23.86 -7.02
N LEU A 395 12.97 24.72 -8.04
CA LEU A 395 12.11 24.71 -9.22
C LEU A 395 12.25 23.39 -10.00
N CYS A 396 13.47 22.90 -10.24
CA CYS A 396 13.69 21.61 -10.89
C CYS A 396 13.02 20.44 -10.14
N PHE A 397 13.10 20.44 -8.80
CA PHE A 397 12.40 19.46 -7.96
C PHE A 397 10.87 19.62 -8.06
N ALA A 398 10.36 20.85 -7.91
CA ALA A 398 8.92 21.13 -7.97
C ALA A 398 8.31 20.80 -9.35
N PHE A 399 9.00 21.08 -10.45
CA PHE A 399 8.57 20.69 -11.80
C PHE A 399 8.54 19.16 -11.97
N LYS A 400 9.54 18.44 -11.45
CA LYS A 400 9.54 16.97 -11.46
C LYS A 400 8.33 16.40 -10.72
N GLU A 401 8.06 16.87 -9.50
CA GLU A 401 6.94 16.37 -8.70
C GLU A 401 5.58 16.77 -9.28
N MET A 402 5.46 17.99 -9.84
CA MET A 402 4.26 18.42 -10.56
C MET A 402 4.02 17.57 -11.82
N TYR A 403 5.08 17.20 -12.55
CA TYR A 403 4.99 16.32 -13.72
C TYR A 403 4.57 14.89 -13.34
N ILE A 404 5.13 14.32 -12.26
CA ILE A 404 4.71 13.01 -11.73
C ILE A 404 3.23 13.04 -11.31
N TYR A 405 2.81 14.07 -10.58
CA TYR A 405 1.43 14.26 -10.15
C TYR A 405 0.47 14.42 -11.34
N TYR A 406 0.83 15.22 -12.34
CA TYR A 406 0.07 15.40 -13.57
C TYR A 406 -0.08 14.07 -14.33
N LYS A 407 1.01 13.32 -14.52
CA LYS A 407 1.01 12.03 -15.21
C LYS A 407 0.11 11.01 -14.50
N ALA A 408 0.20 10.92 -13.17
CA ALA A 408 -0.66 10.02 -12.39
C ALA A 408 -2.15 10.42 -12.49
N THR A 409 -2.44 11.72 -12.43
CA THR A 409 -3.82 12.24 -12.55
C THR A 409 -4.41 11.97 -13.94
N ASP A 410 -3.61 12.12 -15.01
CA ASP A 410 -4.05 11.80 -16.38
C ASP A 410 -4.27 10.29 -16.60
N GLN A 411 -3.46 9.43 -15.97
CA GLN A 411 -3.68 7.97 -15.98
C GLN A 411 -4.99 7.59 -15.27
N VAL A 412 -5.28 8.15 -14.10
CA VAL A 412 -6.57 7.94 -13.40
C VAL A 412 -7.74 8.43 -14.25
N ARG A 413 -7.66 9.65 -14.79
CA ARG A 413 -8.69 10.22 -15.68
C ARG A 413 -8.99 9.33 -16.90
N LYS A 414 -7.95 8.75 -17.51
CA LYS A 414 -8.06 7.80 -18.62
C LYS A 414 -8.71 6.49 -18.20
N ALA A 415 -8.31 5.92 -17.06
CA ALA A 415 -8.92 4.72 -16.50
C ALA A 415 -10.41 4.93 -16.16
N ASP A 416 -10.79 6.09 -15.62
CA ASP A 416 -12.18 6.42 -15.31
C ASP A 416 -13.03 6.61 -16.58
N SER A 417 -12.48 7.22 -17.64
CA SER A 417 -13.16 7.25 -18.95
C SER A 417 -13.32 5.85 -19.55
N ALA A 418 -12.30 4.99 -19.45
CA ALA A 418 -12.37 3.62 -19.95
C ALA A 418 -13.39 2.77 -19.16
N LYS A 419 -13.44 2.89 -17.83
CA LYS A 419 -14.47 2.26 -16.98
C LYS A 419 -15.89 2.72 -17.35
N LYS A 420 -16.08 4.03 -17.57
CA LYS A 420 -17.38 4.58 -17.99
C LYS A 420 -17.81 4.09 -19.37
N GLN A 421 -16.87 3.93 -20.31
CA GLN A 421 -17.13 3.34 -21.61
C GLN A 421 -17.47 1.85 -21.49
N ALA A 422 -16.63 1.06 -20.81
CA ALA A 422 -16.85 -0.37 -20.62
C ALA A 422 -18.18 -0.70 -19.91
N LYS A 423 -18.62 0.13 -18.94
CA LYS A 423 -19.95 -0.02 -18.32
C LYS A 423 -21.09 0.22 -19.31
N LYS A 424 -20.97 1.19 -20.23
CA LYS A 424 -21.97 1.40 -21.30
C LYS A 424 -22.01 0.22 -22.26
N GLU A 425 -20.85 -0.22 -22.74
CA GLU A 425 -20.74 -1.37 -23.66
C GLU A 425 -21.23 -2.69 -23.02
N ALA A 426 -21.16 -2.82 -21.69
CA ALA A 426 -21.74 -3.95 -20.97
C ALA A 426 -23.28 -3.88 -20.91
N ILE A 427 -23.85 -2.72 -20.58
CA ILE A 427 -25.31 -2.52 -20.54
C ILE A 427 -25.93 -2.72 -21.94
N GLU A 428 -25.34 -2.13 -22.98
CA GLU A 428 -25.78 -2.27 -24.38
C GLU A 428 -25.74 -3.74 -24.86
N LYS A 429 -24.74 -4.52 -24.42
CA LYS A 429 -24.67 -5.97 -24.65
C LYS A 429 -25.74 -6.74 -23.87
N GLU A 430 -26.01 -6.36 -22.63
CA GLU A 430 -27.06 -7.01 -21.82
C GLU A 430 -28.46 -6.75 -22.41
N GLU A 431 -28.74 -5.52 -22.83
CA GLU A 431 -29.99 -5.13 -23.50
C GLU A 431 -30.18 -5.88 -24.83
N THR A 432 -29.14 -5.95 -25.68
CA THR A 432 -29.22 -6.69 -26.95
C THR A 432 -29.38 -8.20 -26.75
N LEU A 433 -28.74 -8.78 -25.72
CA LEU A 433 -28.86 -10.21 -25.41
C LEU A 433 -30.22 -10.57 -24.81
N LYS A 434 -30.76 -9.72 -23.92
CA LYS A 434 -32.14 -9.80 -23.42
C LYS A 434 -33.16 -9.69 -24.56
N LYS A 435 -32.96 -8.78 -25.51
CA LYS A 435 -33.83 -8.65 -26.69
C LYS A 435 -33.80 -9.89 -27.58
N ALA A 436 -32.62 -10.42 -27.90
CA ALA A 436 -32.49 -11.63 -28.69
C ALA A 436 -33.17 -12.85 -28.03
N ALA A 437 -32.99 -13.01 -26.71
CA ALA A 437 -33.66 -14.07 -25.95
C ALA A 437 -35.19 -13.95 -25.96
N LYS A 438 -35.73 -12.72 -25.91
CA LYS A 438 -37.18 -12.48 -26.04
C LYS A 438 -37.70 -12.82 -27.45
N GLU A 439 -37.01 -12.38 -28.50
CA GLU A 439 -37.37 -12.70 -29.90
C GLU A 439 -37.32 -14.22 -30.18
N GLU A 440 -36.41 -14.96 -29.55
CA GLU A 440 -36.35 -16.42 -29.65
C GLU A 440 -37.46 -17.13 -28.84
N ALA A 441 -37.79 -16.64 -27.63
CA ALA A 441 -38.89 -17.16 -26.84
C ALA A 441 -40.25 -16.98 -27.54
N GLU A 442 -40.52 -15.78 -28.08
CA GLU A 442 -41.74 -15.49 -28.85
C GLU A 442 -41.88 -16.40 -30.09
N ARG A 443 -40.77 -16.72 -30.77
CA ARG A 443 -40.76 -17.70 -31.86
C ARG A 443 -41.12 -19.11 -31.39
N ILE A 444 -40.51 -19.59 -30.31
CA ILE A 444 -40.77 -20.93 -29.77
C ILE A 444 -42.24 -21.06 -29.35
N GLU A 445 -42.84 -20.01 -28.80
CA GLU A 445 -44.26 -20.03 -28.45
C GLU A 445 -45.18 -20.00 -29.68
N GLN A 446 -44.88 -19.19 -30.70
CA GLN A 446 -45.62 -19.24 -31.98
C GLN A 446 -45.55 -20.63 -32.64
N GLU A 447 -44.38 -21.28 -32.59
CA GLU A 447 -44.20 -22.65 -33.12
C GLU A 447 -45.01 -23.68 -32.32
N LYS A 448 -45.09 -23.56 -30.98
CA LYS A 448 -45.97 -24.40 -30.13
C LYS A 448 -47.45 -24.17 -30.41
N GLN A 449 -47.91 -22.92 -30.47
CA GLN A 449 -49.31 -22.58 -30.75
C GLN A 449 -49.73 -23.08 -32.15
N ALA A 450 -48.85 -22.97 -33.15
CA ALA A 450 -49.07 -23.50 -34.49
C ALA A 450 -49.09 -25.04 -34.54
N ALA A 451 -48.33 -25.74 -33.68
CA ALA A 451 -48.39 -27.19 -33.55
C ALA A 451 -49.74 -27.64 -32.95
N ILE A 452 -50.13 -27.05 -31.81
CA ILE A 452 -51.42 -27.31 -31.15
C ILE A 452 -52.60 -27.06 -32.11
N GLN A 453 -52.55 -26.00 -32.91
CA GLN A 453 -53.60 -25.70 -33.89
C GLN A 453 -53.70 -26.77 -34.98
N ARG A 454 -52.58 -27.35 -35.44
CA ARG A 454 -52.61 -28.48 -36.40
C ARG A 454 -53.20 -29.73 -35.77
N GLU A 455 -52.85 -30.06 -34.53
CA GLU A 455 -53.42 -31.21 -33.81
C GLU A 455 -54.94 -31.06 -33.63
N LYS A 456 -55.43 -29.86 -33.30
CA LYS A 456 -56.87 -29.55 -33.31
C LYS A 456 -57.46 -29.81 -34.70
N GLU A 457 -56.89 -29.21 -35.74
CA GLU A 457 -57.40 -29.35 -37.11
C GLU A 457 -57.32 -30.78 -37.67
N GLU A 458 -56.42 -31.65 -37.20
CA GLU A 458 -56.38 -33.07 -37.59
C GLU A 458 -57.42 -33.89 -36.82
N ARG A 459 -57.57 -33.65 -35.52
CA ARG A 459 -58.60 -34.27 -34.68
C ARG A 459 -60.01 -33.88 -35.12
N ASP A 460 -60.24 -32.61 -35.44
CA ASP A 460 -61.56 -32.12 -35.85
C ASP A 460 -61.95 -32.68 -37.24
N LYS A 461 -60.97 -32.94 -38.13
CA LYS A 461 -61.16 -33.71 -39.37
C LYS A 461 -61.43 -35.21 -39.12
N LEU A 462 -60.97 -35.77 -38.01
CA LEU A 462 -61.27 -37.15 -37.61
C LEU A 462 -62.73 -37.27 -37.14
N TYR A 463 -63.19 -36.36 -36.27
CA TYR A 463 -64.59 -36.34 -35.81
C TYR A 463 -65.58 -36.01 -36.93
N ALA A 464 -65.29 -35.03 -37.80
CA ALA A 464 -66.14 -34.73 -38.95
C ALA A 464 -66.24 -35.87 -39.98
N LYS A 465 -65.42 -36.92 -39.85
CA LYS A 465 -65.52 -38.16 -40.63
C LYS A 465 -66.38 -39.22 -39.94
N ILE A 466 -66.51 -39.18 -38.61
CA ILE A 466 -67.37 -40.08 -37.84
C ILE A 466 -68.84 -39.67 -38.03
N ASP A 467 -69.16 -38.37 -38.06
CA ASP A 467 -70.52 -37.84 -38.31
C ASP A 467 -71.13 -38.17 -39.69
N ASN A 468 -70.48 -39.02 -40.51
CA ASN A 468 -70.99 -39.52 -41.79
C ASN A 468 -71.32 -41.03 -41.76
N ASP A 469 -70.90 -41.77 -40.73
CA ASP A 469 -71.13 -43.20 -40.56
C ASP A 469 -71.83 -43.44 -39.19
N ASP A 470 -73.06 -43.97 -39.24
CA ASP A 470 -73.90 -44.50 -38.12
C ASP A 470 -74.55 -43.53 -37.09
N GLU A 471 -75.79 -43.08 -37.37
CA GLU A 471 -76.85 -42.91 -36.35
C GLU A 471 -78.01 -43.88 -36.65
N ASP A 472 -78.05 -45.05 -35.98
CA ASP A 472 -79.29 -45.83 -35.71
C ASP A 472 -78.98 -47.00 -34.75
N ASP A 473 -79.07 -46.79 -33.43
CA ASP A 473 -80.16 -47.35 -32.60
C ASP A 473 -80.06 -46.84 -31.14
N LYS A 474 -81.08 -47.10 -30.31
CA LYS A 474 -81.18 -46.67 -28.90
C LYS A 474 -81.31 -47.86 -27.94
N VAL A 475 -81.27 -47.56 -26.62
CA VAL A 475 -82.29 -47.93 -25.59
C VAL A 475 -81.69 -48.41 -24.24
N HIS A 476 -81.99 -47.68 -23.15
CA HIS A 476 -82.06 -48.06 -21.71
C HIS A 476 -80.83 -48.70 -21.00
N ASP A 477 -80.55 -48.42 -19.70
CA ASP A 477 -80.96 -47.32 -18.82
C ASP A 477 -80.03 -47.17 -17.59
N GLU A 478 -80.26 -46.09 -16.82
CA GLU A 478 -79.98 -45.88 -15.39
C GLU A 478 -78.59 -46.17 -14.75
N ASN A 479 -78.05 -45.10 -14.14
CA ASN A 479 -77.39 -45.07 -12.81
C ASN A 479 -76.07 -45.86 -12.61
N GLY A 480 -74.95 -45.19 -12.87
CA GLY A 480 -73.63 -45.47 -12.29
C GLY A 480 -72.99 -44.17 -11.77
N HIS A 481 -72.21 -44.25 -10.68
CA HIS A 481 -71.56 -43.10 -10.03
C HIS A 481 -70.05 -43.34 -9.95
N ASP A 482 -69.30 -42.48 -10.63
CA ASP A 482 -67.84 -42.40 -10.77
C ASP A 482 -67.55 -40.93 -11.19
N GLU A 483 -66.41 -40.29 -10.94
CA GLU A 483 -65.13 -40.69 -10.32
C GLU A 483 -64.91 -39.78 -9.07
N ASN A 484 -64.26 -40.16 -7.96
CA ASN A 484 -62.83 -40.49 -7.77
C ASN A 484 -61.90 -39.37 -8.30
N GLU A 485 -60.82 -38.97 -7.62
CA GLU A 485 -59.99 -39.67 -6.62
C GLU A 485 -59.86 -38.93 -5.27
N ASP A 486 -59.65 -39.71 -4.19
CA ASP A 486 -59.20 -39.27 -2.86
C ASP A 486 -57.65 -39.38 -2.74
N ASP A 487 -57.13 -39.18 -1.52
CA ASP A 487 -55.77 -39.46 -1.02
C ASP A 487 -54.62 -38.47 -1.33
N ASP A 488 -53.76 -38.07 -0.37
CA ASP A 488 -53.92 -37.39 0.95
C ASP A 488 -52.52 -37.20 1.62
N ASN A 489 -52.37 -36.21 2.52
CA ASN A 489 -51.17 -35.82 3.30
C ASN A 489 -49.96 -35.25 2.51
N GLY A 490 -49.09 -34.41 3.10
CA GLY A 490 -49.05 -33.82 4.46
C GLY A 490 -47.64 -33.83 5.08
N GLU A 491 -47.27 -32.79 5.87
CA GLU A 491 -45.93 -32.45 6.42
C GLU A 491 -44.87 -32.01 5.36
N ASP A 492 -43.93 -31.07 5.52
CA ASP A 492 -43.67 -29.87 6.40
C ASP A 492 -42.39 -29.17 5.82
N ASP A 493 -42.04 -27.88 5.96
CA ASP A 493 -42.72 -26.56 5.83
C ASP A 493 -41.61 -25.44 5.64
N GLU A 494 -41.97 -24.15 5.47
CA GLU A 494 -41.12 -22.91 5.49
C GLU A 494 -40.09 -22.71 4.31
N GLU A 495 -39.54 -21.55 3.89
CA GLU A 495 -39.51 -20.05 4.11
C GLU A 495 -39.02 -19.43 2.73
N ASP A 496 -39.14 -18.16 2.28
CA ASP A 496 -39.99 -16.96 2.48
C ASP A 496 -39.73 -15.93 1.32
N GLY A 497 -40.69 -15.02 1.04
CA GLY A 497 -40.59 -13.74 0.26
C GLY A 497 -40.30 -13.77 -1.28
N SER A 498 -40.49 -12.69 -2.07
CA SER A 498 -41.30 -11.46 -1.96
C SER A 498 -41.11 -10.54 -3.20
N GLU A 499 -42.19 -9.95 -3.75
CA GLU A 499 -42.22 -8.65 -4.50
C GLU A 499 -41.47 -8.54 -5.87
N GLU A 500 -41.82 -7.70 -6.86
CA GLU A 500 -42.90 -6.70 -7.10
C GLU A 500 -43.23 -6.67 -8.63
N ASP A 501 -44.23 -5.98 -9.21
CA ASP A 501 -44.31 -4.51 -9.38
C ASP A 501 -45.66 -4.02 -10.02
N GLU A 502 -45.95 -2.72 -9.85
CA GLU A 502 -46.88 -1.80 -10.58
C GLU A 502 -48.40 -2.12 -10.84
N GLU A 503 -49.31 -1.33 -10.21
CA GLU A 503 -50.57 -0.87 -10.83
C GLU A 503 -50.93 0.61 -10.49
N ASN A 504 -51.24 1.39 -11.53
CA ASN A 504 -52.12 2.56 -11.67
C ASN A 504 -52.55 3.49 -10.49
N ASP A 505 -52.12 4.75 -10.62
CA ASP A 505 -52.94 5.97 -10.87
C ASP A 505 -53.88 6.65 -9.81
N GLN A 506 -53.72 7.98 -9.78
CA GLN A 506 -54.70 9.07 -9.58
C GLN A 506 -55.18 9.52 -8.17
N GLU A 507 -54.78 10.77 -7.87
CA GLU A 507 -55.55 11.91 -7.32
C GLU A 507 -56.54 11.72 -6.15
N ASN A 508 -56.35 12.52 -5.09
CA ASN A 508 -57.28 13.61 -4.74
C ASN A 508 -56.60 14.66 -3.84
N ASP A 509 -56.85 15.93 -4.12
CA ASP A 509 -56.60 17.04 -3.19
C ASP A 509 -57.76 17.16 -2.19
N GLU A 510 -57.48 17.66 -0.97
CA GLU A 510 -58.08 18.90 -0.42
C GLU A 510 -57.90 19.00 1.11
N ASN A 511 -57.56 20.21 1.57
CA ASN A 511 -58.09 20.95 2.75
C ASN A 511 -58.29 20.18 4.09
N ASN A 512 -57.84 20.70 5.26
CA ASN A 512 -57.88 22.11 5.65
C ASN A 512 -57.05 22.45 6.92
N GLU A 513 -56.71 23.74 7.08
CA GLU A 513 -56.72 24.62 8.28
C GLU A 513 -56.73 24.03 9.73
N ASN A 514 -56.17 24.63 10.79
CA ASN A 514 -55.29 25.80 11.07
C ASN A 514 -54.85 25.70 12.58
N ASP A 515 -54.14 26.61 13.28
CA ASP A 515 -53.63 27.98 13.06
C ASP A 515 -52.40 28.26 13.99
N ASP A 516 -51.86 29.49 13.93
CA ASP A 516 -51.03 30.18 14.95
C ASP A 516 -49.61 29.60 15.30
N ASN A 517 -48.62 30.39 15.74
CA ASN A 517 -48.61 31.82 16.14
C ASN A 517 -47.30 32.54 15.70
N ALA A 518 -47.21 33.86 15.90
CA ALA A 518 -46.24 34.75 15.27
C ALA A 518 -44.97 35.10 16.10
N GLN A 519 -44.02 35.73 15.39
CA GLN A 519 -42.91 36.56 15.89
C GLN A 519 -43.40 37.71 16.81
N PRO A 520 -42.58 38.28 17.75
CA PRO A 520 -41.51 39.21 17.32
C PRO A 520 -40.27 39.45 18.24
N GLU A 521 -39.23 39.98 17.58
CA GLU A 521 -38.30 41.09 17.95
C GLU A 521 -37.52 41.24 19.30
N GLN A 522 -36.27 41.73 19.12
CA GLN A 522 -35.49 42.70 19.91
C GLN A 522 -35.15 42.44 21.40
N ASN A 523 -33.84 42.47 21.71
CA ASN A 523 -33.26 43.65 22.39
C ASN A 523 -31.72 43.78 22.31
N GLN A 524 -31.22 44.96 22.70
CA GLN A 524 -29.79 45.30 22.87
C GLN A 524 -29.40 45.40 24.36
N GLU A 525 -28.13 45.77 24.63
CA GLU A 525 -27.48 45.98 25.94
C GLU A 525 -27.25 44.68 26.78
N LYS A 526 -26.05 44.40 27.29
CA LYS A 526 -24.94 45.28 27.72
C LYS A 526 -23.55 44.76 27.32
#